data_AF-X0X3F0-F1
#
_entry.id   AF-X0X3F0-F1
#
_cell.length_a   1.000
_cell.length_b   1.000
_cell.length_c   1.000
_cell.angle_alpha   90.00
_cell.angle_beta   90.00
_cell.angle_gamma   90.00
#
_symmetry.space_group_name_H-M   'P 1'
#
loop_
_entity.id
_entity.type
_entity.pdbx_description
1 polymer ?
#
loop_
_entity_poly.entity_id
_entity_poly.type
_entity_poly.pdbx_seq_one_letter_code
_entity_poly.pdbx_strand_id
1 'polypeptide(L)' 'SVGLPQALLIAMEDQARWRIENGLTDETDVPNFLDFLYFDALEVTAPEAVTIIR' A
#
# COMPACT_ATOMS: atom_id res chain seq x y z
N SER A 1 12.33 -12.26 -5.23
CA SER A 1 10.95 -12.02 -5.72
C SER A 1 10.47 -10.72 -5.12
N VAL A 2 9.80 -9.88 -5.91
CA VAL A 2 9.08 -8.71 -5.41
C VAL A 2 7.63 -9.13 -5.29
N GLY A 3 7.04 -8.95 -4.11
CA GLY A 3 5.65 -9.30 -3.84
C GLY A 3 4.95 -8.17 -3.10
N LEU A 4 3.62 -8.20 -3.08
CA LEU A 4 2.81 -7.22 -2.35
C LEU A 4 2.17 -7.88 -1.12
N PRO A 5 2.93 -8.06 -0.02
CA PRO A 5 2.38 -8.65 1.18
C PRO A 5 1.42 -7.67 1.86
N GLN A 6 0.33 -8.18 2.44
CA GLN A 6 -0.61 -7.38 3.23
C GLN A 6 0.09 -6.57 4.34
N ALA A 7 1.17 -7.12 4.93
CA ALA A 7 1.98 -6.44 5.94
C ALA A 7 2.63 -5.14 5.43
N LEU A 8 2.97 -5.04 4.14
CA LEU A 8 3.51 -3.82 3.55
C LEU A 8 2.43 -2.73 3.50
N LEU A 9 1.21 -3.08 3.11
CA LEU A 9 0.08 -2.15 3.07
C LEU A 9 -0.21 -1.58 4.47
N ILE A 10 -0.27 -2.45 5.48
CA ILE A 10 -0.48 -2.06 6.88
C ILE A 10 0.64 -1.12 7.34
N ALA A 11 1.90 -1.40 7.01
CA ALA A 11 3.02 -0.54 7.37
C ALA A 11 2.92 0.84 6.71
N MET A 12 2.51 0.92 5.44
CA MET A 12 2.31 2.18 4.73
C MET A 12 1.17 3.02 5.32
N GLU A 13 0.05 2.37 5.67
CA GLU A 13 -1.08 3.02 6.35
C GLU A 13 -0.69 3.57 7.72
N ASP A 14 0.09 2.81 8.49
CA ASP A 14 0.54 3.24 9.81
C ASP A 14 1.50 4.44 9.72
N GLN A 15 2.41 4.42 8.75
CA GLN A 15 3.28 5.56 8.47
C GLN A 15 2.51 6.80 7.98
N ALA A 16 1.51 6.62 7.11
CA ALA A 16 0.67 7.72 6.65
C ALA A 16 -0.08 8.36 7.81
N ARG A 17 -0.70 7.53 8.67
CA ARG A 17 -1.40 7.99 9.87
C ARG A 17 -0.47 8.77 10.78
N TRP A 18 0.71 8.21 11.09
CA TRP A 18 1.70 8.88 11.93
C TRP A 18 2.13 10.24 11.33
N ARG A 19 2.36 10.32 10.02
CA ARG A 19 2.73 11.59 9.36
C ARG A 19 1.63 12.64 9.45
N ILE A 20 0.37 12.24 9.28
CA ILE A 20 -0.80 13.14 9.39
C ILE A 20 -0.94 13.63 10.83
N GLU A 21 -0.89 12.72 11.81
CA GLU A 21 -1.01 13.04 13.23
C GLU A 21 0.08 14.00 13.73
N ASN A 22 1.27 13.95 13.12
CA ASN A 22 2.41 14.81 13.45
C ASN A 22 2.52 16.06 12.57
N GLY A 23 1.57 16.32 11.66
CA GLY A 23 1.59 17.48 10.77
C GLY A 23 2.79 17.51 9.82
N LEU A 24 3.29 16.34 9.41
CA LEU A 24 4.45 16.19 8.51
C LEU A 24 4.05 16.10 7.03
N THR A 25 2.79 16.40 6.72
CA THR A 25 2.18 16.36 5.39
C THR A 25 0.94 17.27 5.41
N ASP A 26 0.54 17.76 4.23
CA ASP A 26 -0.66 18.60 4.10
C ASP A 26 -1.94 17.76 3.93
N GLU A 27 -1.80 16.45 3.67
CA GLU A 27 -2.91 15.50 3.63
C GLU A 27 -3.58 15.35 5.00
N THR A 28 -4.91 15.25 4.98
CA THR A 28 -5.75 15.11 6.18
C THR A 28 -6.25 13.69 6.41
N ASP A 29 -6.16 12.83 5.39
CA ASP A 29 -6.72 11.48 5.40
C ASP A 29 -5.69 10.45 4.92
N VAL A 30 -5.74 9.25 5.50
CA VAL A 30 -4.88 8.14 5.06
C VAL A 30 -5.35 7.69 3.67
N PRO A 31 -4.48 7.76 2.65
CA PRO A 31 -4.86 7.36 1.30
C PRO A 31 -5.03 5.85 1.20
N ASN A 32 -5.92 5.40 0.31
CA ASN A 32 -5.96 3.99 -0.08
C ASN A 32 -4.77 3.68 -0.99
N PHE A 33 -3.74 3.05 -0.42
CA PHE A 33 -2.50 2.75 -1.14
C PHE A 33 -2.69 1.76 -2.30
N LEU A 34 -3.78 1.00 -2.32
CA LEU A 34 -4.12 0.12 -3.45
C LEU A 34 -4.35 0.92 -4.73
N ASP A 35 -4.85 2.15 -4.64
CA ASP A 35 -5.14 2.99 -5.82
C ASP A 35 -3.87 3.44 -6.56
N PHE A 36 -2.72 3.37 -5.89
CA PHE A 36 -1.42 3.73 -6.45
C PHE A 36 -0.65 2.52 -6.99
N LEU A 37 -1.21 1.31 -6.88
CA LEU A 37 -0.56 0.08 -7.30
C LEU A 37 -1.07 -0.35 -8.67
N TYR A 38 -0.14 -0.61 -9.58
CA TYR A 38 -0.46 -1.12 -10.91
C TYR A 38 -0.52 -2.66 -10.88
N PHE A 39 -1.69 -3.19 -10.52
CA PHE A 39 -1.91 -4.62 -10.33
C PHE A 39 -1.63 -5.46 -11.57
N ASP A 40 -1.93 -4.95 -12.78
CA ASP A 40 -1.72 -5.68 -14.03
C ASP A 40 -0.25 -6.12 -14.19
N ALA A 41 0.71 -5.27 -13.82
CA ALA A 41 2.13 -5.63 -13.88
C ALA A 41 2.53 -6.63 -12.78
N LEU A 42 1.90 -6.57 -11.61
CA LEU A 42 2.14 -7.52 -10.52
C LEU A 42 1.59 -8.91 -10.85
N GLU A 43 0.40 -8.98 -11.44
CA GLU A 43 -0.21 -10.24 -11.90
C GLU A 43 0.58 -10.90 -13.03
N VAL A 44 1.20 -10.11 -13.92
CA VAL A 44 2.04 -10.65 -15.01
C VAL A 44 3.39 -11.16 -14.50
N THR A 45 3.94 -10.56 -13.44
CA THR A 45 5.31 -10.85 -12.97
C THR A 45 5.38 -11.89 -11.85
N ALA A 46 4.41 -11.91 -10.94
CA ALA A 46 4.36 -12.84 -9.82
C ALA A 46 2.91 -12.95 -9.28
N PRO A 47 2.00 -13.64 -10.01
CA PRO A 47 0.61 -13.74 -9.63
C PRO A 47 0.40 -14.38 -8.25
N GLU A 48 1.25 -15.32 -7.84
CA GLU A 48 1.24 -15.94 -6.51
C GLU A 48 1.67 -14.99 -5.38
N ALA A 49 2.31 -13.87 -5.71
CA ALA A 49 2.77 -12.86 -4.75
C ALA A 49 1.74 -11.75 -4.50
N VAL A 50 0.62 -11.76 -5.24
CA VAL A 50 -0.55 -10.91 -5.00
C VAL A 50 -1.49 -11.66 -4.08
N THR A 51 -1.35 -11.46 -2.77
CA THR A 51 -2.17 -12.15 -1.76
C THR A 51 -3.42 -11.36 -1.35
N ILE A 52 -3.74 -10.28 -2.06
CA ILE A 52 -4.86 -9.40 -1.70
C ILE A 52 -6.16 -10.02 -2.17
N ILE A 53 -7.07 -10.29 -1.23
CA ILE A 53 -8.45 -10.67 -1.51
C ILE A 53 -9.24 -9.35 -1.63
N ARG A 54 -9.86 -9.10 -2.79
CA ARG A 54 -10.75 -7.94 -3.01
C ARG A 54 -12.06 -8.08 -2.24
#